data_AF-A0A3D5FLV9-F1
#
_entry.id   AF-A0A3D5FLV9-F1
#
_cell.length_a   1.000
_cell.length_b   1.000
_cell.length_c   1.000
_cell.angle_alpha   90.00
_cell.angle_beta   90.00
_cell.angle_gamma   90.00
#
_symmetry.space_group_name_H-M   'P 1'
#
loop_
_entity.id
_entity.type
_entity.pdbx_description
1 polymer ?
#
loop_
_entity_poly.entity_id
_entity_poly.type
_entity_poly.pdbx_seq_one_letter_code
_entity_poly.pdbx_strand_id
1 'polypeptide(L)'
;YSDEILHAAGLSPVKWTSRLSDEEVARLYESTQDTLRSWCERLQTEAGTAFPEKVTAFRPDMAVHGRFGKPCPVCQTAVQEIAYASNETNYCPRCQTGGKVLADRQLSRLLRDDWPKTIEELESRMPTAGDV
;
A
#
# COMPACT_ATOMS: atom_id res chain seq x y z
N TYR A 1 -4.36 -2.25 -8.70
CA TYR A 1 -5.40 -1.79 -7.74
C TYR A 1 -5.42 -2.57 -6.43
N SER A 2 -4.88 -3.80 -6.35
CA SER A 2 -4.91 -4.60 -5.10
C SER A 2 -4.41 -3.85 -3.88
N ASP A 3 -3.29 -3.13 -3.99
CA ASP A 3 -2.72 -2.31 -2.91
C ASP A 3 -3.73 -1.26 -2.40
N GLU A 4 -4.37 -0.54 -3.32
CA GLU A 4 -5.38 0.48 -3.00
C GLU A 4 -6.60 -0.13 -2.32
N ILE A 5 -7.08 -1.27 -2.82
CA ILE A 5 -8.23 -1.98 -2.27
C ILE A 5 -7.93 -2.46 -0.85
N LEU A 6 -6.76 -3.04 -0.62
CA LEU A 6 -6.35 -3.54 0.69
C LEU A 6 -6.08 -2.40 1.66
N HIS A 7 -5.57 -1.27 1.19
CA HIS A 7 -5.42 -0.06 2.00
C HIS A 7 -6.78 0.52 2.40
N ALA A 8 -7.72 0.66 1.46
CA ALA A 8 -9.08 1.10 1.73
C ALA A 8 -9.80 0.16 2.71
N ALA A 9 -9.57 -1.15 2.57
CA ALA A 9 -10.11 -2.15 3.49
C ALA A 9 -9.38 -2.20 4.83
N GLY A 10 -8.22 -1.55 5.01
CA GLY A 10 -7.40 -1.68 6.22
C GLY A 10 -6.88 -3.10 6.46
N LEU A 11 -6.65 -3.87 5.39
CA LEU A 11 -6.22 -5.27 5.47
C LEU A 11 -4.74 -5.42 5.13
N SER A 12 -4.04 -6.27 5.90
CA SER A 12 -2.66 -6.64 5.59
C SER A 12 -2.60 -7.39 4.25
N PRO A 13 -1.65 -7.06 3.36
CA PRO A 13 -1.47 -7.74 2.08
C PRO A 13 -1.02 -9.20 2.20
N VAL A 14 -0.58 -9.62 3.39
CA VAL A 14 -0.12 -10.99 3.66
C VAL A 14 -1.06 -11.74 4.60
N LYS A 15 -2.23 -11.19 4.91
CA LYS A 15 -3.25 -11.91 5.68
C LYS A 15 -3.82 -13.04 4.83
N TRP A 16 -3.88 -14.23 5.42
CA TRP A 16 -4.43 -15.40 4.76
C TRP A 16 -5.94 -15.25 4.62
N THR A 17 -6.47 -15.56 3.44
CA THR A 17 -7.91 -15.48 3.15
C THR A 17 -8.73 -16.33 4.11
N SER A 18 -8.22 -17.50 4.51
CA SER A 18 -8.83 -18.39 5.51
C SER A 18 -8.87 -17.82 6.93
N ARG A 19 -8.26 -16.67 7.18
CA ARG A 19 -8.25 -15.97 8.49
C ARG A 19 -9.00 -14.65 8.46
N LEU A 20 -9.71 -14.34 7.38
CA LEU A 20 -10.59 -13.19 7.32
C LEU A 20 -11.89 -13.52 8.06
N SER A 21 -12.36 -12.60 8.90
CA SER A 21 -13.72 -12.68 9.45
C SER A 21 -14.76 -12.30 8.38
N ASP A 22 -16.02 -12.63 8.62
CA ASP A 22 -17.11 -12.27 7.70
C ASP A 22 -17.22 -10.75 7.52
N GLU A 23 -16.96 -9.97 8.56
CA GLU A 23 -16.93 -8.50 8.51
C GLU A 23 -15.74 -7.99 7.67
N GLU A 24 -14.59 -8.67 7.73
CA GLU A 24 -13.44 -8.34 6.90
C GLU A 24 -13.69 -8.68 5.43
N VAL A 25 -14.36 -9.79 5.15
CA VAL A 25 -14.76 -10.17 3.79
C VAL A 25 -15.76 -9.16 3.23
N ALA A 26 -16.78 -8.77 4.00
CA ALA A 26 -17.75 -7.76 3.59
C ALA A 26 -17.08 -6.41 3.30
N ARG A 27 -16.21 -5.92 4.20
CA ARG A 27 -15.44 -4.70 3.98
C ARG A 27 -14.52 -4.78 2.77
N LEU A 28 -13.86 -5.91 2.53
CA LEU A 28 -13.01 -6.12 1.37
C LEU A 28 -13.82 -6.03 0.08
N TYR A 29 -15.01 -6.64 0.05
CA TYR A 29 -15.91 -6.59 -1.09
C TYR A 29 -16.37 -5.15 -1.39
N GLU A 30 -16.83 -4.42 -0.37
CA GLU A 30 -17.23 -3.01 -0.51
C GLU A 30 -16.06 -2.14 -1.00
N SER A 31 -14.89 -2.26 -0.34
CA SER A 31 -13.67 -1.52 -0.72
C SER A 31 -13.23 -1.82 -2.15
N THR A 32 -13.40 -3.06 -2.61
CA THR A 32 -13.11 -3.45 -3.99
C THR A 32 -14.00 -2.70 -4.97
N GLN A 33 -15.32 -2.71 -4.73
CA GLN A 33 -16.26 -2.03 -5.61
C GLN A 33 -16.03 -0.54 -5.64
N ASP A 34 -15.88 0.09 -4.47
CA ASP A 34 -15.75 1.54 -4.37
C ASP A 34 -14.44 2.04 -4.97
N THR A 35 -13.33 1.33 -4.74
CA THR A 35 -12.04 1.66 -5.35
C THR A 35 -12.12 1.59 -6.88
N LEU A 36 -12.67 0.49 -7.42
CA LEU A 36 -12.76 0.32 -8.86
C LEU A 36 -13.72 1.34 -9.49
N ARG A 37 -14.88 1.59 -8.87
CA ARG A 37 -15.86 2.57 -9.35
C ARG A 37 -15.27 3.97 -9.35
N SER A 38 -14.63 4.38 -8.25
CA SER A 38 -13.99 5.70 -8.15
C SER A 38 -12.89 5.89 -9.21
N TRP A 39 -12.06 4.89 -9.43
CA TRP A 39 -11.03 4.97 -10.48
C TRP A 39 -11.63 4.96 -11.88
N CYS A 40 -12.65 4.17 -12.16
CA CYS A 40 -13.36 4.22 -13.43
C CYS A 40 -13.94 5.61 -13.70
N GLU A 41 -14.62 6.22 -12.73
CA GLU A 41 -15.19 7.57 -12.85
C GLU A 41 -14.11 8.63 -13.12
N ARG A 42 -13.00 8.58 -12.36
CA ARG A 42 -11.86 9.49 -12.56
C ARG A 42 -11.27 9.36 -13.97
N LEU A 43 -11.04 8.13 -14.43
CA LEU A 43 -10.45 7.85 -15.73
C LEU A 43 -11.38 8.26 -16.88
N GLN A 44 -12.68 8.04 -16.74
CA GLN A 44 -13.68 8.50 -17.71
C GLN A 44 -13.72 10.04 -17.77
N THR A 45 -13.64 10.70 -16.62
CA THR A 45 -13.59 12.18 -16.55
C THR A 45 -12.31 12.72 -17.20
N GLU A 46 -11.16 12.10 -16.93
CA GLU A 46 -9.87 12.48 -17.51
C GLU A 46 -9.84 12.29 -19.04
N ALA A 47 -10.40 11.18 -19.54
CA ALA A 47 -10.45 10.89 -20.97
C ALA A 47 -11.49 11.74 -21.72
N GLY A 48 -12.56 12.17 -21.04
CA GLY A 48 -13.67 12.89 -21.68
C GLY A 48 -14.31 12.07 -22.79
N THR A 49 -14.35 12.63 -24.01
CA THR A 49 -14.86 11.93 -25.22
C THR A 49 -13.75 11.26 -26.04
N ALA A 50 -12.48 11.44 -25.66
CA ALA A 50 -11.34 10.88 -26.37
C ALA A 50 -11.02 9.46 -25.89
N PHE A 51 -10.33 8.68 -26.73
CA PHE A 51 -9.76 7.41 -26.29
C PHE A 51 -8.51 7.70 -25.44
N PRO A 52 -8.35 7.09 -24.25
CA PRO A 52 -7.20 7.34 -23.41
C PRO A 52 -5.93 6.74 -24.02
N GLU A 53 -5.05 7.59 -24.54
CA GLU A 53 -3.79 7.18 -25.15
C GLU A 53 -2.68 6.87 -24.13
N LYS A 54 -2.79 7.43 -22.92
CA LYS A 54 -1.80 7.26 -21.84
C LYS A 54 -2.39 6.44 -20.70
N VAL A 55 -2.26 5.12 -20.81
CA VAL A 55 -2.62 4.19 -19.74
C VAL A 55 -1.37 3.88 -18.90
N THR A 56 -1.42 4.21 -17.61
CA THR A 56 -0.36 3.92 -16.64
C THR A 56 -0.96 3.30 -15.38
N ALA A 57 -0.22 2.35 -14.79
CA ALA A 57 -0.52 1.80 -13.47
C ALA A 57 -0.09 2.72 -12.32
N PHE A 58 0.83 3.65 -12.58
CA PHE A 58 1.38 4.58 -11.59
C PHE A 58 0.74 5.96 -11.75
N ARG A 59 0.05 6.42 -10.71
CA ARG A 59 -0.68 7.69 -10.70
C ARG A 59 -0.42 8.45 -9.39
N PRO A 60 -0.29 9.79 -9.44
CA PRO A 60 -0.01 10.59 -8.25
C PRO A 60 -1.14 10.54 -7.20
N ASP A 61 -2.38 10.29 -7.63
CA ASP A 61 -3.57 10.22 -6.78
C ASP A 61 -3.77 8.86 -6.10
N MET A 62 -2.85 7.90 -6.29
CA MET A 62 -2.84 6.63 -5.57
C MET A 62 -2.50 6.86 -4.09
N ALA A 63 -3.19 6.16 -3.21
CA ALA A 63 -2.97 6.24 -1.77
C ALA A 63 -1.65 5.56 -1.37
N VAL A 64 -1.39 4.36 -1.89
CA VAL A 64 -0.24 3.53 -1.52
C VAL A 64 0.50 2.94 -2.72
N HIS A 65 -0.19 2.61 -3.82
CA HIS A 65 0.45 1.97 -4.97
C HIS A 65 1.48 2.89 -5.65
N GLY A 66 2.73 2.43 -5.77
CA GLY A 66 3.84 3.22 -6.28
C GLY A 66 4.25 4.40 -5.39
N ARG A 67 3.84 4.39 -4.11
CA ARG A 67 4.03 5.50 -3.16
C ARG A 67 5.02 5.18 -2.05
N PHE A 68 5.91 4.20 -2.21
CA PHE A 68 6.93 3.88 -1.21
C PHE A 68 7.66 5.13 -0.68
N GLY A 69 7.80 5.22 0.64
CA GLY A 69 8.39 6.36 1.35
C GLY A 69 7.55 7.64 1.39
N LYS A 70 6.41 7.71 0.68
CA LYS A 70 5.50 8.86 0.74
C LYS A 70 4.53 8.73 1.92
N PRO A 71 4.00 9.84 2.46
CA PRO A 71 3.04 9.78 3.55
C PRO A 71 1.73 9.11 3.10
N CYS A 72 1.25 8.19 3.92
CA CYS A 72 -0.09 7.62 3.82
C CYS A 72 -1.13 8.74 3.96
N PRO A 73 -2.15 8.83 3.08
CA PRO A 73 -3.15 9.90 3.15
C PRO A 73 -4.03 9.84 4.41
N VAL A 74 -4.09 8.68 5.09
CA VAL A 74 -4.93 8.49 6.29
C VAL A 74 -4.17 8.85 7.57
N CYS A 75 -2.95 8.33 7.74
CA CYS A 75 -2.21 8.43 9.01
C CYS A 75 -0.82 9.09 8.90
N GLN A 76 -0.45 9.58 7.72
CA GLN A 76 0.84 10.23 7.41
C GLN A 76 2.10 9.36 7.55
N THR A 77 1.98 8.13 8.06
CA THR A 77 3.10 7.18 8.12
C THR A 77 3.62 6.88 6.72
N ALA A 78 4.94 6.80 6.57
CA ALA A 78 5.56 6.47 5.29
C ALA A 78 5.10 5.10 4.80
N VAL A 79 4.57 5.05 3.58
CA VAL A 79 4.16 3.83 2.90
C VAL A 79 5.38 2.92 2.72
N GLN A 80 5.20 1.65 3.03
CA GLN A 80 6.22 0.62 2.93
C GLN A 80 5.98 -0.27 1.73
N GLU A 81 7.00 -1.04 1.35
CA GLU A 81 6.97 -1.95 0.23
C GLU A 81 7.50 -3.31 0.64
N ILE A 82 6.92 -4.36 0.08
CA ILE A 82 7.50 -5.69 0.07
C ILE A 82 7.62 -6.18 -1.36
N ALA A 83 8.76 -6.75 -1.71
CA ALA A 83 8.94 -7.41 -2.99
C ALA A 83 8.69 -8.92 -2.85
N TYR A 84 7.89 -9.47 -3.75
CA TYR A 84 7.69 -10.90 -3.91
C TYR A 84 7.90 -11.31 -5.38
N ALA A 85 9.01 -12.00 -5.63
CA ALA A 85 9.43 -12.39 -6.98
C ALA A 85 9.46 -11.18 -7.93
N SER A 86 8.57 -11.14 -8.92
CA SER A 86 8.48 -10.05 -9.91
C SER A 86 7.48 -8.95 -9.53
N ASN A 87 6.83 -9.04 -8.38
CA ASN A 87 5.77 -8.11 -7.98
C ASN A 87 6.16 -7.36 -6.71
N GLU A 88 5.84 -6.08 -6.67
CA GLU A 88 5.93 -5.23 -5.49
C GLU A 88 4.52 -5.00 -4.93
N THR A 89 4.44 -4.82 -3.61
CA THR A 89 3.19 -4.51 -2.92
C THR A 89 3.44 -3.37 -1.96
N ASN A 90 2.74 -2.26 -2.17
CA ASN A 90 2.81 -1.11 -1.28
C ASN A 90 1.68 -1.15 -0.25
N TYR A 91 2.00 -0.78 0.98
CA TYR A 91 1.04 -0.80 2.09
C TYR A 91 1.41 0.24 3.16
N CYS A 92 0.43 0.65 3.95
CA CYS A 92 0.65 1.46 5.14
C CYS A 92 0.78 0.57 6.38
N PRO A 93 1.92 0.59 7.10
CA PRO A 93 2.11 -0.28 8.26
C PRO A 93 1.16 0.05 9.42
N ARG A 94 0.84 1.33 9.67
CA ARG A 94 -0.11 1.68 10.73
C ARG A 94 -1.54 1.26 10.38
N CYS A 95 -2.00 1.55 9.16
CA CYS A 95 -3.38 1.28 8.77
C CYS A 95 -3.68 -0.21 8.52
N GLN A 96 -2.71 -1.00 8.05
CA GLN A 96 -2.98 -2.37 7.57
C GLN A 96 -2.36 -3.47 8.43
N THR A 97 -1.36 -3.17 9.26
CA THR A 97 -0.62 -4.19 10.03
C THR A 97 -0.42 -3.81 11.49
N GLY A 98 -1.13 -2.78 11.98
CA GLY A 98 -1.03 -2.34 13.37
C GLY A 98 0.36 -1.82 13.76
N GLY A 99 1.09 -1.26 12.80
CA GLY A 99 2.46 -0.75 12.98
C GLY A 99 3.57 -1.76 12.68
N LYS A 100 3.24 -3.02 12.38
CA LYS A 100 4.25 -4.03 12.03
C LYS A 100 4.81 -3.79 10.62
N VAL A 101 6.13 -3.73 10.50
CA VAL A 101 6.80 -3.71 9.19
C VAL A 101 6.96 -5.14 8.69
N LEU A 102 6.37 -5.43 7.53
CA LEU A 102 6.46 -6.72 6.85
C LEU A 102 7.87 -6.93 6.32
N ALA A 103 8.37 -8.17 6.42
CA ALA A 103 9.71 -8.50 5.94
C ALA A 103 9.75 -8.48 4.40
N ASP A 104 10.47 -7.52 3.84
CA ASP A 104 10.77 -7.46 2.41
C ASP A 104 11.80 -8.54 2.05
N ARG A 105 11.53 -9.35 1.02
CA ARG A 105 12.42 -10.47 0.66
C ARG A 105 13.79 -10.02 0.13
N GLN A 106 13.98 -8.75 -0.26
CA GLN A 106 15.28 -8.25 -0.70
C GLN A 106 16.11 -7.75 0.48
N LEU A 107 15.64 -6.70 1.15
CA LEU A 107 16.37 -6.04 2.22
C LEU A 107 16.39 -6.85 3.53
N SER A 108 15.30 -7.54 3.90
CA SER A 108 15.32 -8.35 5.14
C SER A 108 16.29 -9.53 5.06
N ARG A 109 16.55 -10.07 3.87
CA ARG A 109 17.57 -11.11 3.66
C ARG A 109 18.99 -10.56 3.83
N LEU A 110 19.21 -9.32 3.43
CA LEU A 110 20.50 -8.64 3.57
C LEU A 110 20.75 -8.25 5.03
N LEU A 111 19.76 -7.61 5.66
CA LEU A 111 19.84 -7.05 7.02
C LEU A 111 19.66 -8.09 8.13
N ARG A 112 18.96 -9.21 7.86
CA ARG A 112 18.74 -10.30 8.83
C ARG A 112 18.15 -9.79 10.15
N ASP A 113 18.88 -9.93 11.26
CA ASP A 113 18.45 -9.51 12.59
C ASP A 113 18.32 -7.99 12.72
N ASP A 114 18.97 -7.24 11.84
CA ASP A 114 18.88 -5.78 11.76
C ASP A 114 17.65 -5.29 10.99
N TRP A 115 16.77 -6.18 10.52
CA TRP A 115 15.51 -5.76 9.89
C TRP A 115 14.53 -5.16 10.93
N PRO A 116 14.01 -3.93 10.73
CA PRO A 116 13.05 -3.34 11.66
C PRO A 116 11.71 -4.09 11.61
N LYS A 117 11.18 -4.43 12.78
CA LYS A 117 9.93 -5.20 12.92
C LYS A 117 8.73 -4.30 13.17
N THR A 118 8.95 -3.09 13.66
CA THR A 118 7.91 -2.08 13.91
C THR A 118 8.22 -0.79 13.17
N ILE A 119 7.19 0.02 12.96
CA ILE A 119 7.32 1.34 12.34
C ILE A 119 8.18 2.27 13.21
N GLU A 120 8.07 2.18 14.53
CA GLU A 120 8.89 2.98 15.45
C GLU A 120 10.38 2.63 15.32
N GLU A 121 10.72 1.33 15.20
CA GLU A 121 12.10 0.91 14.96
C GLU A 121 12.63 1.43 13.61
N LEU A 122 11.80 1.36 12.56
CA LEU A 122 12.16 1.86 11.24
C LEU A 122 12.41 3.37 11.28
N GLU A 123 11.49 4.14 11.86
CA GLU A 123 11.58 5.61 11.98
C GLU A 123 12.83 6.04 12.78
N SER A 124 13.22 5.29 13.82
CA SER A 124 14.43 5.58 14.61
C SER A 124 15.74 5.38 13.85
N ARG A 125 15.72 4.63 12.73
CA ARG A 125 16.90 4.26 11.94
C ARG A 125 17.00 5.03 10.62
N MET A 126 15.94 5.74 10.22
CA MET A 126 15.97 6.58 9.04
C MET A 126 16.57 7.95 9.40
N PRO A 127 17.52 8.48 8.61
CA PRO A 127 17.97 9.86 8.78
C PRO A 127 16.75 10.78 8.69
N THR A 128 16.68 11.79 9.55
CA THR A 128 15.64 12.80 9.40
C THR A 128 15.90 13.57 8.11
N ALA A 129 14.85 14.14 7.50
CA ALA A 129 14.96 14.89 6.25
C ALA A 129 15.91 16.12 6.31
N GLY A 130 16.54 16.40 7.45
CA GLY A 130 17.58 17.43 7.63
C GLY A 130 19.02 16.91 7.72
N ASP A 131 19.25 15.60 7.63
CA ASP A 131 20.57 14.98 7.81
C ASP A 131 21.31 14.67 6.49
N VAL A 132 20.81 15.14 5.34
CA VAL A 132 21.42 14.98 4.00
C VAL A 132 21.59 16.31 3.30
#